data_AF-A0AAN9PP10-F1
#
_entry.id   AF-A0AAN9PP10-F1
#
_cell.length_a   1.000
_cell.length_b   1.000
_cell.length_c   1.000
_cell.angle_alpha   90.00
_cell.angle_beta   90.00
_cell.angle_gamma   90.00
#
_symmetry.space_group_name_H-M   'P 1'
#
loop_
_entity.id
_entity.type
_entity.pdbx_description
1 polymer ?
#
loop_
_entity_poly.entity_id
_entity_poly.type
_entity_poly.pdbx_seq_one_letter_code
_entity_poly.pdbx_strand_id
1 'polypeptide(L)'
;MLSIKRVPTVVSNYQKEESEEAVGGCGRNCLKSCCIQGARLPLYAFKRVDKVGGKDLPLLGCYEQHPVAFLDSLILGEWEDRMQRGLFRYDVTACETKVIPGEYGFIAQLNEGRHLKKRPTEFRVDKVLQPFDESKFNFTKVGQEEVLFQFEASNDGEVQFFPNVPIDVENSPSFVAINVSPIEYGHVLLIPRIFECLPQRIDHESFLLALHMAAEAGNPYFRLGYNSLGAFATINHLHFQAYYLALPFPIEKAPTKKIANLAGGVKILKLLNYPVRGFVFEGGHTPEDLANAVSEACICLQQNNIPFNVLISDCGRQIFLLPQCYAEKQALGEVSAELLDTQVNPAAWEISGHMVLKRKKDYDEASEANAWRLLAEVSLSQERFQEVSALIFQAIASVEMNVKPQCLEEVDAVSSSTQPAMVAGSQECLVLQ
;
A
#
# COMPACT_ATOMS: atom_id res chain seq x y z
N MET A 1 -10.92 -25.96 2.91
CA MET A 1 -11.03 -24.59 2.38
C MET A 1 -11.43 -23.72 3.54
N LEU A 2 -10.55 -22.81 3.99
CA LEU A 2 -10.86 -21.92 5.11
C LEU A 2 -11.82 -20.84 4.61
N SER A 3 -12.96 -20.68 5.28
CA SER A 3 -13.96 -19.65 4.95
C SER A 3 -14.36 -18.91 6.22
N ILE A 4 -14.27 -17.57 6.21
CA ILE A 4 -14.81 -16.73 7.27
C ILE A 4 -16.35 -16.77 7.17
N LYS A 5 -17.06 -16.88 8.31
CA LYS A 5 -18.53 -16.81 8.34
C LYS A 5 -19.01 -15.53 7.66
N ARG A 6 -19.82 -15.66 6.60
CA ARG A 6 -20.41 -14.54 5.88
C ARG A 6 -21.50 -13.89 6.74
N VAL A 7 -21.42 -12.58 6.92
CA VAL A 7 -22.55 -11.77 7.39
C VAL A 7 -23.33 -11.30 6.15
N PRO A 8 -24.65 -11.53 6.05
CA PRO A 8 -25.44 -11.06 4.92
C PRO A 8 -25.37 -9.54 4.79
N THR A 9 -25.04 -9.03 3.60
CA THR A 9 -25.02 -7.60 3.28
C THR A 9 -26.07 -7.27 2.22
N VAL A 10 -26.67 -6.09 2.33
CA VAL A 10 -27.71 -5.60 1.40
C VAL A 10 -27.00 -4.91 0.25
N VAL A 11 -27.20 -5.42 -0.97
CA VAL A 11 -26.62 -4.87 -2.19
C VAL A 11 -27.35 -3.56 -2.53
N SER A 12 -26.59 -2.49 -2.80
CA SER A 12 -27.14 -1.16 -3.14
C SER A 12 -27.77 -1.14 -4.54
N ASN A 13 -28.82 -0.32 -4.69
CA ASN A 13 -29.71 -0.22 -5.86
C ASN A 13 -29.02 0.07 -7.21
N TYR A 14 -27.78 0.55 -7.25
CA TYR A 14 -27.03 0.74 -8.50
C TYR A 14 -26.31 -0.53 -9.01
N GLN A 15 -26.51 -1.67 -8.34
CA GLN A 15 -25.76 -2.89 -8.57
C GLN A 15 -26.63 -4.14 -8.71
N LYS A 16 -27.96 -3.98 -8.83
CA LYS A 16 -28.75 -5.01 -9.51
C LYS A 16 -28.31 -5.04 -10.98
N GLU A 17 -28.12 -6.24 -11.52
CA GLU A 17 -28.15 -6.47 -12.97
C GLU A 17 -29.57 -6.19 -13.47
N GLU A 18 -29.98 -4.92 -13.46
CA GLU A 18 -31.15 -4.50 -14.21
C GLU A 18 -30.68 -4.27 -15.65
N SER A 19 -31.01 -5.26 -16.47
CA SER A 19 -30.93 -5.23 -17.92
C SER A 19 -31.89 -4.17 -18.45
N GLU A 20 -31.46 -2.91 -18.44
CA GLU A 20 -32.09 -1.88 -19.26
C GLU A 20 -31.08 -1.47 -20.33
N GLU A 21 -31.38 -1.87 -21.57
CA GLU A 21 -30.62 -1.52 -22.76
C GLU A 21 -30.70 -0.01 -22.99
N ALA A 22 -29.71 0.73 -22.47
CA ALA A 22 -29.45 2.10 -22.86
C ALA A 22 -28.64 2.12 -24.17
N VAL A 23 -29.00 3.04 -25.06
CA VAL A 23 -28.36 3.21 -26.37
C VAL A 23 -26.93 3.73 -26.18
N GLY A 24 -25.96 2.80 -26.20
CA GLY A 24 -24.52 3.08 -26.07
C GLY A 24 -23.97 2.76 -24.68
N GLY A 25 -23.26 1.63 -24.55
CA GLY A 25 -22.59 1.22 -23.31
C GLY A 25 -23.46 0.43 -22.32
N CYS A 26 -22.93 0.18 -21.12
CA CYS A 26 -23.61 -0.63 -20.08
C CYS A 26 -24.57 0.18 -19.18
N GLY A 27 -24.86 1.44 -19.53
CA GLY A 27 -25.68 2.36 -18.72
C GLY A 27 -25.01 2.86 -17.43
N ARG A 28 -23.80 2.39 -17.10
CA ARG A 28 -23.06 2.72 -15.86
C ARG A 28 -21.81 3.56 -16.08
N ASN A 29 -21.59 4.06 -17.30
CA ASN A 29 -20.42 4.87 -17.66
C ASN A 29 -19.09 4.26 -17.16
N CYS A 30 -18.92 2.94 -17.27
CA CYS A 30 -17.84 2.25 -16.58
C CYS A 30 -16.47 2.40 -17.29
N LEU A 31 -15.42 1.81 -16.73
CA LEU A 31 -14.07 1.87 -17.32
C LEU A 31 -13.78 0.75 -18.35
N LYS A 32 -14.78 -0.03 -18.74
CA LYS A 32 -14.62 -1.10 -19.74
C LYS A 32 -14.75 -0.57 -21.16
N SER A 33 -14.36 -1.39 -22.13
CA SER A 33 -14.48 -1.14 -23.57
C SER A 33 -15.85 -0.64 -24.03
N CYS A 34 -16.93 -1.01 -23.32
CA CYS A 34 -18.28 -0.56 -23.63
C CYS A 34 -18.52 0.95 -23.37
N CYS A 35 -17.72 1.61 -22.53
CA CYS A 35 -17.92 3.00 -22.13
C CYS A 35 -16.64 3.86 -22.14
N ILE A 36 -15.45 3.26 -22.20
CA ILE A 36 -14.15 3.97 -22.08
C ILE A 36 -13.72 4.67 -23.37
N GLN A 37 -14.26 4.30 -24.53
CA GLN A 37 -13.80 4.85 -25.81
C GLN A 37 -14.06 6.35 -25.90
N GLY A 38 -12.99 7.15 -26.06
CA GLY A 38 -13.07 8.61 -26.09
C GLY A 38 -13.23 9.26 -24.72
N ALA A 39 -13.21 8.48 -23.63
CA ALA A 39 -13.20 8.99 -22.27
C ALA A 39 -11.95 9.82 -22.00
N ARG A 40 -12.13 10.86 -21.19
CA ARG A 40 -11.07 11.79 -20.82
C ARG A 40 -11.19 12.11 -19.35
N LEU A 41 -10.05 12.18 -18.67
CA LEU A 41 -9.96 12.48 -17.25
C LEU A 41 -8.86 13.50 -17.01
N PRO A 42 -8.94 14.28 -15.92
CA PRO A 42 -7.80 15.08 -15.49
C PRO A 42 -6.58 14.19 -15.25
N LEU A 43 -5.39 14.73 -15.44
CA LEU A 43 -4.12 14.06 -15.24
C LEU A 43 -3.26 14.91 -14.31
N TYR A 44 -2.79 14.29 -13.22
CA TYR A 44 -1.74 14.81 -12.37
C TYR A 44 -0.44 14.07 -12.70
N ALA A 45 0.53 14.78 -13.27
CA ALA A 45 1.86 14.27 -13.53
C ALA A 45 2.80 14.72 -12.41
N PHE A 46 3.30 13.78 -11.61
CA PHE A 46 4.18 14.06 -10.47
C PHE A 46 5.65 14.09 -10.86
N LYS A 47 6.47 14.79 -10.07
CA LYS A 47 7.91 14.83 -10.31
C LYS A 47 8.55 13.52 -9.85
N ARG A 48 9.34 12.87 -10.71
CA ARG A 48 10.23 11.79 -10.26
C ARG A 48 11.25 12.37 -9.30
N VAL A 49 11.39 11.73 -8.15
CA VAL A 49 12.33 12.17 -7.11
C VAL A 49 13.72 11.65 -7.47
N ASP A 50 14.33 12.18 -8.53
CA ASP A 50 15.70 11.82 -8.87
C ASP A 50 16.70 12.48 -7.91
N LYS A 51 17.64 11.67 -7.40
CA LYS A 51 18.83 12.03 -6.60
C LYS A 51 18.77 13.42 -5.97
N VAL A 52 18.38 13.48 -4.69
CA VAL A 52 18.67 14.65 -3.86
C VAL A 52 20.19 14.82 -3.85
N GLY A 53 20.68 15.73 -4.70
CA GLY A 53 22.08 16.05 -4.80
C GLY A 53 22.54 16.67 -3.49
N GLY A 54 23.12 15.88 -2.61
CA GLY A 54 24.09 16.28 -1.58
C GLY A 54 23.75 17.51 -0.73
N LYS A 55 22.48 17.86 -0.60
CA LYS A 55 21.96 18.81 0.37
C LYS A 55 20.92 18.06 1.14
N ASP A 56 21.20 17.91 2.43
CA ASP A 56 20.31 17.35 3.42
C ASP A 56 18.86 17.68 3.05
N LEU A 57 18.03 16.64 2.92
CA LEU A 57 16.58 16.77 3.06
C LEU A 57 16.38 17.69 4.28
N PRO A 58 15.75 18.88 4.16
CA PRO A 58 15.90 19.90 5.18
C PRO A 58 15.51 19.33 6.55
N LEU A 59 16.54 19.07 7.36
CA LEU A 59 16.47 18.95 8.80
C LEU A 59 16.17 20.37 9.30
N LEU A 60 14.93 20.83 9.11
CA LEU A 60 14.48 22.10 9.66
C LEU A 60 13.08 21.91 10.23
N GLY A 61 12.93 22.42 11.46
CA GLY A 61 11.86 22.09 12.38
C GLY A 61 10.47 22.24 11.78
N CYS A 62 9.61 21.31 12.21
CA CYS A 62 8.19 21.26 11.98
C CYS A 62 7.43 22.44 12.62
N TYR A 63 7.68 23.69 12.18
CA TYR A 63 6.86 24.88 12.49
C TYR A 63 6.96 26.01 11.44
N GLU A 64 7.37 25.75 10.20
CA GLU A 64 7.22 26.72 9.11
C GLU A 64 6.07 26.31 8.20
N GLN A 65 5.16 27.26 7.93
CA GLN A 65 3.99 27.07 7.07
C GLN A 65 4.42 26.74 5.64
N HIS A 66 4.64 25.46 5.37
CA HIS A 66 4.81 24.99 4.01
C HIS A 66 3.53 25.27 3.21
N PRO A 67 3.61 25.82 1.98
CA PRO A 67 2.44 25.94 1.12
C PRO A 67 1.82 24.55 0.93
N VAL A 68 0.49 24.47 1.10
CA VAL A 68 -0.26 23.23 0.88
C VAL A 68 0.08 22.67 -0.49
N ALA A 69 0.51 21.40 -0.55
CA ALA A 69 0.87 20.79 -1.81
C ALA A 69 -0.34 20.75 -2.75
N PHE A 70 -0.12 20.97 -4.05
CA PHE A 70 -1.22 21.06 -5.01
C PHE A 70 -2.04 19.76 -5.08
N LEU A 71 -1.38 18.60 -5.00
CA LEU A 71 -2.06 17.29 -4.94
C LEU A 71 -3.05 17.19 -3.77
N ASP A 72 -2.68 17.72 -2.61
CA ASP A 72 -3.50 17.70 -1.40
C ASP A 72 -4.84 18.43 -1.61
N SER A 73 -4.74 19.64 -2.16
CA SER A 73 -5.92 20.46 -2.49
C SER A 73 -6.76 19.84 -3.60
N LEU A 74 -6.11 19.24 -4.62
CA LEU A 74 -6.79 18.57 -5.72
C LEU A 74 -7.59 17.36 -5.22
N ILE A 75 -7.00 16.49 -4.40
CA ILE A 75 -7.69 15.31 -3.85
C ILE A 75 -8.91 15.74 -3.06
N LEU A 76 -8.76 16.71 -2.15
CA LEU A 76 -9.85 17.16 -1.29
C LEU A 76 -10.97 17.84 -2.10
N GLY A 77 -10.62 18.75 -3.01
CA GLY A 77 -11.61 19.45 -3.83
C GLY A 77 -12.40 18.50 -4.74
N GLU A 78 -11.73 17.55 -5.40
CA GLU A 78 -12.40 16.56 -6.24
C GLU A 78 -13.25 15.58 -5.39
N TRP A 79 -12.77 15.20 -4.19
CA TRP A 79 -13.53 14.33 -3.29
C TRP A 79 -14.81 15.02 -2.76
N GLU A 80 -14.73 16.29 -2.39
CA GLU A 80 -15.88 17.11 -1.98
C GLU A 80 -16.89 17.30 -3.13
N ASP A 81 -16.44 17.52 -4.37
CA ASP A 81 -17.32 17.55 -5.55
C ASP A 81 -18.14 16.26 -5.66
N ARG A 82 -17.50 15.09 -5.54
CA ARG A 82 -18.20 13.80 -5.60
C ARG A 82 -19.15 13.60 -4.42
N MET A 83 -18.86 14.23 -3.27
CA MET A 83 -19.75 14.24 -2.12
C MET A 83 -21.01 15.04 -2.40
N GLN A 84 -20.86 16.25 -2.92
CA GLN A 84 -21.98 17.11 -3.31
C GLN A 84 -22.86 16.47 -4.40
N ARG A 85 -22.24 15.68 -5.28
CA ARG A 85 -22.94 14.90 -6.32
C ARG A 85 -23.60 13.61 -5.82
N GLY A 86 -23.44 13.27 -4.54
CA GLY A 86 -24.11 12.12 -3.92
C GLY A 86 -23.55 10.75 -4.32
N LEU A 87 -22.27 10.65 -4.71
CA LEU A 87 -21.66 9.38 -5.13
C LEU A 87 -21.27 8.45 -3.97
N PHE A 88 -21.28 8.96 -2.74
CA PHE A 88 -20.95 8.17 -1.55
C PHE A 88 -22.17 7.45 -0.99
N ARG A 89 -21.92 6.28 -0.39
CA ARG A 89 -22.99 5.46 0.17
C ARG A 89 -23.56 6.00 1.48
N TYR A 90 -22.84 6.87 2.16
CA TYR A 90 -23.24 7.53 3.39
C TYR A 90 -22.31 8.73 3.64
N ASP A 91 -22.74 9.62 4.53
CA ASP A 91 -21.94 10.76 4.97
C ASP A 91 -20.98 10.33 6.08
N VAL A 92 -19.67 10.33 5.76
CA VAL A 92 -18.61 9.98 6.71
C VAL A 92 -18.28 11.10 7.68
N THR A 93 -18.61 12.35 7.33
CA THR A 93 -18.31 13.52 8.17
C THR A 93 -19.18 13.57 9.43
N ALA A 94 -20.29 12.83 9.41
CA ALA A 94 -21.18 12.65 10.55
C ALA A 94 -20.73 11.53 11.51
N CYS A 95 -19.66 10.79 11.20
CA CYS A 95 -19.16 9.71 12.06
C CYS A 95 -18.54 10.26 13.35
N GLU A 96 -18.90 9.68 14.49
CA GLU A 96 -18.34 10.07 15.79
C GLU A 96 -16.93 9.50 15.94
N THR A 97 -15.95 10.36 16.23
CA THR A 97 -14.55 9.99 16.44
C THR A 97 -14.07 10.52 17.79
N LYS A 98 -13.36 9.69 18.57
CA LYS A 98 -12.74 10.09 19.83
C LYS A 98 -11.38 9.41 20.03
N VAL A 99 -10.48 10.08 20.75
CA VAL A 99 -9.27 9.45 21.26
C VAL A 99 -9.63 8.71 22.55
N ILE A 100 -9.32 7.42 22.60
CA ILE A 100 -9.45 6.58 23.78
C ILE A 100 -8.39 7.03 24.80
N PRO A 101 -8.79 7.37 26.05
CA PRO A 101 -7.83 7.75 27.08
C PRO A 101 -6.86 6.62 27.43
N GLY A 102 -5.57 6.95 27.52
CA GLY A 102 -4.51 6.06 28.01
C GLY A 102 -3.15 6.33 27.35
N GLU A 103 -2.23 5.37 27.43
CA GLU A 103 -0.82 5.53 27.03
C GLU A 103 -0.64 5.61 25.51
N TYR A 104 -1.38 4.79 24.77
CA TYR A 104 -1.31 4.66 23.32
C TYR A 104 -2.15 5.72 22.61
N GLY A 105 -3.27 6.13 23.22
CA GLY A 105 -4.22 7.06 22.61
C GLY A 105 -4.82 6.50 21.33
N PHE A 106 -5.32 5.26 21.38
CA PHE A 106 -6.06 4.65 20.28
C PHE A 106 -7.22 5.54 19.82
N ILE A 107 -7.51 5.54 18.52
CA ILE A 107 -8.58 6.36 17.97
C ILE A 107 -9.79 5.46 17.73
N ALA A 108 -10.91 5.73 18.37
CA ALA A 108 -12.17 5.03 18.13
C ALA A 108 -13.05 5.88 17.21
N GLN A 109 -13.57 5.26 16.14
CA GLN A 109 -14.54 5.88 15.26
C GLN A 109 -15.73 4.96 15.04
N LEU A 110 -16.94 5.51 15.10
CA LEU A 110 -18.17 4.77 14.90
C LEU A 110 -18.69 4.90 13.45
N ASN A 111 -18.60 3.80 12.69
CA ASN A 111 -19.12 3.72 11.32
C ASN A 111 -20.27 2.71 11.22
N GLU A 112 -21.41 3.06 11.82
CA GLU A 112 -22.62 2.22 11.80
C GLU A 112 -23.15 2.04 10.37
N GLY A 113 -23.67 0.84 10.07
CA GLY A 113 -24.24 0.52 8.76
C GLY A 113 -23.25 0.45 7.59
N ARG A 114 -22.00 0.91 7.74
CA ARG A 114 -20.95 0.79 6.71
C ARG A 114 -20.74 -0.66 6.29
N HIS A 115 -20.69 -1.56 7.28
CA HIS A 115 -20.49 -2.99 7.04
C HIS A 115 -21.64 -3.63 6.26
N LEU A 116 -22.89 -3.17 6.43
CA LEU A 116 -24.06 -3.64 5.70
C LEU A 116 -24.00 -3.31 4.20
N LYS A 117 -23.31 -2.22 3.86
CA LYS A 117 -23.10 -1.78 2.49
C LYS A 117 -21.82 -2.34 1.88
N LYS A 118 -20.97 -3.03 2.66
CA LYS A 118 -19.70 -3.59 2.18
C LYS A 118 -19.98 -4.83 1.31
N ARG A 119 -19.26 -4.94 0.18
CA ARG A 119 -19.33 -6.13 -0.67
C ARG A 119 -18.80 -7.35 0.10
N PRO A 120 -19.44 -8.53 -0.02
CA PRO A 120 -18.87 -9.77 0.51
C PRO A 120 -17.51 -10.06 -0.13
N THR A 121 -16.62 -10.69 0.63
CA THR A 121 -15.36 -11.20 0.09
C THR A 121 -15.65 -12.37 -0.86
N GLU A 122 -15.33 -12.21 -2.14
CA GLU A 122 -15.58 -13.22 -3.19
C GLU A 122 -14.38 -14.14 -3.46
N PHE A 123 -13.29 -14.00 -2.72
CA PHE A 123 -12.08 -14.80 -2.84
C PHE A 123 -11.83 -15.69 -1.64
N ARG A 124 -10.90 -16.63 -1.80
CA ARG A 124 -10.53 -17.56 -0.73
C ARG A 124 -9.66 -16.83 0.29
N VAL A 125 -9.85 -17.12 1.57
CA VAL A 125 -9.08 -16.45 2.64
C VAL A 125 -7.76 -17.19 2.95
N ASP A 126 -7.61 -18.43 2.48
CA ASP A 126 -6.44 -19.28 2.72
C ASP A 126 -5.21 -18.98 1.84
N LYS A 127 -5.34 -18.08 0.86
CA LYS A 127 -4.24 -17.73 -0.05
C LYS A 127 -4.07 -16.22 -0.21
N VAL A 128 -2.86 -15.75 0.05
CA VAL A 128 -2.45 -14.35 -0.17
C VAL A 128 -2.39 -14.01 -1.66
N LEU A 129 -1.84 -14.91 -2.48
CA LEU A 129 -1.78 -14.73 -3.93
C LEU A 129 -2.87 -15.55 -4.62
N GLN A 130 -3.69 -14.85 -5.39
CA GLN A 130 -4.74 -15.44 -6.24
C GLN A 130 -4.75 -14.73 -7.60
N PRO A 131 -5.00 -15.45 -8.70
CA PRO A 131 -5.12 -14.82 -10.01
C PRO A 131 -6.26 -13.81 -10.02
N PHE A 132 -6.11 -12.75 -10.81
CA PHE A 132 -7.19 -11.83 -11.11
C PHE A 132 -8.38 -12.59 -11.72
N ASP A 133 -9.59 -12.16 -11.39
CA ASP A 133 -10.82 -12.78 -11.85
C ASP A 133 -11.78 -11.69 -12.36
N GLU A 134 -11.90 -11.59 -13.68
CA GLU A 134 -12.71 -10.55 -14.33
C GLU A 134 -14.21 -10.71 -14.04
N SER A 135 -14.66 -11.93 -13.71
CA SER A 135 -16.07 -12.20 -13.39
C SER A 135 -16.49 -11.53 -12.08
N LYS A 136 -15.56 -11.45 -11.12
CA LYS A 136 -15.74 -10.82 -9.80
C LYS A 136 -15.68 -9.31 -9.88
N PHE A 137 -16.08 -8.64 -8.80
CA PHE A 137 -15.95 -7.19 -8.76
C PHE A 137 -14.47 -6.76 -8.87
N ASN A 138 -14.21 -5.76 -9.71
CA ASN A 138 -12.89 -5.16 -9.92
C ASN A 138 -13.06 -3.71 -10.39
N PHE A 139 -12.00 -2.90 -10.28
CA PHE A 139 -12.10 -1.46 -10.52
C PHE A 139 -12.39 -1.06 -11.96
N THR A 140 -12.24 -1.93 -12.97
CA THR A 140 -12.69 -1.61 -14.34
C THR A 140 -14.22 -1.45 -14.44
N LYS A 141 -14.97 -1.90 -13.42
CA LYS A 141 -16.43 -1.89 -13.35
C LYS A 141 -17.00 -0.65 -12.63
N VAL A 142 -16.17 0.23 -12.08
CA VAL A 142 -16.64 1.49 -11.46
C VAL A 142 -17.04 2.49 -12.53
N GLY A 143 -17.91 3.43 -12.17
CA GLY A 143 -18.26 4.56 -13.05
C GLY A 143 -17.10 5.53 -13.19
N GLN A 144 -16.92 6.13 -14.37
CA GLN A 144 -15.90 7.15 -14.61
C GLN A 144 -16.05 8.36 -13.67
N GLU A 145 -17.27 8.66 -13.22
CA GLU A 145 -17.57 9.70 -12.23
C GLU A 145 -16.97 9.45 -10.84
N GLU A 146 -16.65 8.19 -10.51
CA GLU A 146 -15.96 7.84 -9.26
C GLU A 146 -14.45 8.14 -9.34
N VAL A 147 -13.90 8.33 -10.55
CA VAL A 147 -12.48 8.64 -10.76
C VAL A 147 -12.24 10.14 -10.59
N LEU A 148 -11.20 10.49 -9.83
CA LEU A 148 -10.77 11.87 -9.63
C LEU A 148 -9.87 12.30 -10.79
N PHE A 149 -8.78 11.55 -11.00
CA PHE A 149 -7.77 11.85 -12.02
C PHE A 149 -6.85 10.65 -12.31
N GLN A 150 -6.15 10.74 -13.43
CA GLN A 150 -5.00 9.92 -13.79
C GLN A 150 -3.76 10.40 -13.01
N PHE A 151 -2.92 9.47 -12.57
CA PHE A 151 -1.74 9.75 -11.75
C PHE A 151 -0.51 9.05 -12.33
N GLU A 152 0.43 9.83 -12.86
CA GLU A 152 1.61 9.29 -13.55
C GLU A 152 2.87 10.12 -13.32
N ALA A 153 4.03 9.55 -13.60
CA ALA A 153 5.29 10.27 -13.50
C ALA A 153 5.46 11.23 -14.69
N SER A 154 5.85 12.47 -14.41
CA SER A 154 6.15 13.46 -15.45
C SER A 154 7.37 13.07 -16.29
N ASN A 155 7.30 13.37 -17.59
CA ASN A 155 8.39 13.17 -18.54
C ASN A 155 9.44 14.30 -18.50
N ASP A 156 9.05 15.51 -18.07
CA ASP A 156 9.91 16.70 -18.09
C ASP A 156 10.49 17.06 -16.71
N GLY A 157 10.17 16.26 -15.69
CA GLY A 157 10.68 16.43 -14.33
C GLY A 157 10.00 17.55 -13.54
N GLU A 158 8.90 18.11 -14.05
CA GLU A 158 8.10 19.11 -13.36
C GLU A 158 6.70 18.60 -13.05
N VAL A 159 6.11 19.10 -11.95
CA VAL A 159 4.73 18.78 -11.58
C VAL A 159 3.79 19.48 -12.54
N GLN A 160 2.88 18.73 -13.16
CA GLN A 160 1.92 19.27 -14.13
C GLN A 160 0.52 18.75 -13.87
N PHE A 161 -0.47 19.60 -14.15
CA PHE A 161 -1.87 19.23 -14.11
C PHE A 161 -2.55 19.56 -15.43
N PHE A 162 -3.14 18.55 -16.03
CA PHE A 162 -3.86 18.67 -17.28
C PHE A 162 -5.33 18.35 -17.01
N PRO A 163 -6.26 19.31 -17.12
CA PRO A 163 -7.64 19.13 -16.67
C PRO A 163 -8.44 18.12 -17.52
N ASN A 164 -7.96 17.78 -18.71
CA ASN A 164 -8.73 16.98 -19.65
C ASN A 164 -7.82 16.24 -20.65
N VAL A 165 -7.36 15.04 -20.30
CA VAL A 165 -6.46 14.21 -21.13
C VAL A 165 -7.18 12.93 -21.54
N PRO A 166 -7.00 12.42 -22.78
CA PRO A 166 -7.50 11.10 -23.15
C PRO A 166 -6.98 10.02 -22.21
N ILE A 167 -7.80 9.02 -21.95
CA ILE A 167 -7.33 7.82 -21.24
C ILE A 167 -6.60 6.93 -22.25
N ASP A 168 -5.31 6.71 -22.02
CA ASP A 168 -4.50 5.80 -22.83
C ASP A 168 -4.67 4.36 -22.35
N VAL A 169 -5.66 3.65 -22.92
CA VAL A 169 -5.96 2.28 -22.52
C VAL A 169 -4.78 1.32 -22.75
N GLU A 170 -3.94 1.57 -23.76
CA GLU A 170 -2.80 0.70 -24.08
C GLU A 170 -1.68 0.84 -23.05
N ASN A 171 -1.38 2.07 -22.62
CA ASN A 171 -0.36 2.32 -21.59
C ASN A 171 -0.85 2.09 -20.16
N SER A 172 -2.14 1.76 -19.97
CA SER A 172 -2.72 1.40 -18.68
C SER A 172 -2.36 2.40 -17.56
N PRO A 173 -2.94 3.61 -17.57
CA PRO A 173 -2.67 4.61 -16.55
C PRO A 173 -3.07 4.12 -15.16
N SER A 174 -2.47 4.74 -14.15
CA SER A 174 -2.89 4.57 -12.76
C SER A 174 -3.93 5.64 -12.40
N PHE A 175 -4.95 5.27 -11.64
CA PHE A 175 -6.04 6.17 -11.29
C PHE A 175 -6.12 6.43 -9.79
N VAL A 176 -6.55 7.64 -9.44
CA VAL A 176 -7.05 7.98 -8.11
C VAL A 176 -8.56 8.08 -8.20
N ALA A 177 -9.28 7.30 -7.38
CA ALA A 177 -10.74 7.25 -7.36
C ALA A 177 -11.27 7.39 -5.92
N ILE A 178 -12.52 7.83 -5.75
CA ILE A 178 -13.14 7.84 -4.42
C ILE A 178 -13.33 6.41 -3.91
N ASN A 179 -13.21 6.23 -2.59
CA ASN A 179 -13.83 5.07 -1.97
C ASN A 179 -15.30 5.40 -1.68
N VAL A 180 -16.23 4.87 -2.48
CA VAL A 180 -17.68 5.09 -2.29
C VAL A 180 -18.22 4.62 -0.93
N SER A 181 -17.44 3.83 -0.18
CA SER A 181 -17.67 3.49 1.23
C SER A 181 -16.50 3.99 2.08
N PRO A 182 -16.38 5.32 2.27
CA PRO A 182 -15.22 5.95 2.88
C PRO A 182 -15.06 5.47 4.32
N ILE A 183 -13.93 5.79 4.94
CA ILE A 183 -13.68 5.47 6.37
C ILE A 183 -13.56 6.79 7.07
N GLU A 184 -12.81 7.69 6.49
CA GLU A 184 -12.66 9.07 6.93
C GLU A 184 -12.75 10.01 5.71
N TYR A 185 -12.76 11.30 5.98
CA TYR A 185 -12.64 12.40 5.04
C TYR A 185 -11.47 12.22 4.04
N GLY A 186 -11.75 12.50 2.77
CA GLY A 186 -10.80 12.34 1.67
C GLY A 186 -10.39 10.90 1.40
N HIS A 187 -11.19 9.89 1.79
CA HIS A 187 -10.85 8.49 1.51
C HIS A 187 -10.92 8.17 0.01
N VAL A 188 -9.74 7.97 -0.58
CA VAL A 188 -9.49 7.62 -1.98
C VAL A 188 -8.79 6.27 -2.13
N LEU A 189 -8.79 5.77 -3.37
CA LEU A 189 -8.11 4.56 -3.80
C LEU A 189 -7.08 4.95 -4.85
N LEU A 190 -5.83 4.52 -4.69
CA LEU A 190 -4.83 4.52 -5.76
C LEU A 190 -4.88 3.14 -6.42
N ILE A 191 -5.14 3.10 -7.72
CA ILE A 191 -5.30 1.88 -8.52
C ILE A 191 -4.22 1.88 -9.60
N PRO A 192 -3.07 1.21 -9.35
CA PRO A 192 -1.98 1.14 -10.31
C PRO A 192 -2.38 0.39 -11.57
N ARG A 193 -2.03 0.95 -12.73
CA ARG A 193 -2.14 0.32 -14.06
C ARG A 193 -3.44 -0.47 -14.25
N ILE A 194 -4.56 0.23 -14.17
CA ILE A 194 -5.88 -0.37 -13.99
C ILE A 194 -6.27 -1.38 -15.09
N PHE A 195 -5.81 -1.19 -16.33
CA PHE A 195 -6.16 -2.07 -17.46
C PHE A 195 -5.27 -3.31 -17.56
N GLU A 196 -4.15 -3.36 -16.82
CA GLU A 196 -3.34 -4.58 -16.65
C GLU A 196 -4.02 -5.59 -15.71
N CYS A 197 -5.05 -5.16 -14.98
CA CYS A 197 -5.82 -6.02 -14.08
C CYS A 197 -4.93 -6.77 -13.07
N LEU A 198 -3.95 -6.06 -12.50
CA LEU A 198 -3.01 -6.63 -11.55
C LEU A 198 -3.78 -7.19 -10.34
N PRO A 199 -3.54 -8.43 -9.90
CA PRO A 199 -4.15 -8.95 -8.68
C PRO A 199 -3.66 -8.17 -7.45
N GLN A 200 -4.31 -8.31 -6.30
CA GLN A 200 -3.92 -7.64 -5.04
C GLN A 200 -2.61 -8.22 -4.48
N ARG A 201 -1.50 -7.87 -5.14
CA ARG A 201 -0.12 -8.27 -4.83
C ARG A 201 0.79 -7.04 -4.95
N ILE A 202 1.82 -6.96 -4.13
CA ILE A 202 2.83 -5.90 -4.23
C ILE A 202 3.85 -6.26 -5.31
N ASP A 203 4.25 -5.24 -6.07
CA ASP A 203 5.45 -5.18 -6.92
C ASP A 203 6.18 -3.85 -6.69
N HIS A 204 7.41 -3.74 -7.20
CA HIS A 204 8.27 -2.58 -6.99
C HIS A 204 7.68 -1.28 -7.54
N GLU A 205 7.19 -1.32 -8.77
CA GLU A 205 6.71 -0.14 -9.47
C GLU A 205 5.44 0.43 -8.81
N SER A 206 4.50 -0.45 -8.45
CA SER A 206 3.25 -0.05 -7.82
C SER A 206 3.46 0.46 -6.40
N PHE A 207 4.44 -0.11 -5.66
CA PHE A 207 4.78 0.37 -4.33
C PHE A 207 5.48 1.74 -4.39
N LEU A 208 6.40 1.93 -5.33
CA LEU A 208 7.06 3.21 -5.57
C LEU A 208 6.04 4.30 -5.96
N LEU A 209 5.05 3.98 -6.80
CA LEU A 209 3.95 4.88 -7.12
C LEU A 209 3.19 5.34 -5.87
N ALA A 210 2.92 4.43 -4.93
CA ALA A 210 2.28 4.77 -3.67
C ALA A 210 3.16 5.68 -2.80
N LEU A 211 4.48 5.46 -2.75
CA LEU A 211 5.40 6.37 -2.06
C LEU A 211 5.42 7.77 -2.70
N HIS A 212 5.42 7.85 -4.03
CA HIS A 212 5.34 9.14 -4.73
C HIS A 212 4.04 9.88 -4.39
N MET A 213 2.90 9.19 -4.35
CA MET A 213 1.63 9.81 -3.93
C MET A 213 1.71 10.39 -2.51
N ALA A 214 2.30 9.65 -1.57
CA ALA A 214 2.48 10.11 -0.19
C ALA A 214 3.42 11.33 -0.09
N ALA A 215 4.52 11.31 -0.85
CA ALA A 215 5.49 12.39 -0.90
C ALA A 215 4.91 13.66 -1.55
N GLU A 216 4.21 13.52 -2.68
CA GLU A 216 3.57 14.61 -3.43
C GLU A 216 2.42 15.26 -2.65
N ALA A 217 1.67 14.48 -1.88
CA ALA A 217 0.65 15.04 -1.00
C ALA A 217 1.25 15.95 0.08
N GLY A 218 2.50 15.69 0.49
CA GLY A 218 3.25 16.55 1.41
C GLY A 218 2.60 16.72 2.79
N ASN A 219 1.61 15.90 3.13
CA ASN A 219 0.78 16.04 4.33
C ASN A 219 0.98 14.83 5.26
N PRO A 220 1.52 15.01 6.48
CA PRO A 220 1.79 13.90 7.40
C PRO A 220 0.51 13.23 7.92
N TYR A 221 -0.65 13.87 7.76
CA TYR A 221 -1.95 13.31 8.13
C TYR A 221 -2.62 12.54 7.00
N PHE A 222 -2.06 12.61 5.78
CA PHE A 222 -2.43 11.75 4.67
C PHE A 222 -1.62 10.46 4.71
N ARG A 223 -2.32 9.33 4.87
CA ARG A 223 -1.70 8.01 5.00
C ARG A 223 -2.19 7.10 3.90
N LEU A 224 -1.30 6.25 3.40
CA LEU A 224 -1.69 5.18 2.49
C LEU A 224 -1.62 3.83 3.22
N GLY A 225 -2.64 3.02 3.04
CA GLY A 225 -2.77 1.68 3.59
C GLY A 225 -2.86 0.65 2.48
N TYR A 226 -2.14 -0.46 2.63
CA TYR A 226 -2.28 -1.65 1.80
C TYR A 226 -2.70 -2.83 2.65
N ASN A 227 -3.59 -3.65 2.09
CA ASN A 227 -4.03 -4.91 2.69
C ASN A 227 -3.74 -6.02 1.68
N SER A 228 -3.05 -7.08 2.09
CA SER A 228 -2.95 -8.30 1.29
C SER A 228 -4.27 -9.09 1.35
N LEU A 229 -4.48 -10.04 0.42
CA LEU A 229 -5.50 -11.07 0.66
C LEU A 229 -5.08 -11.87 1.93
N GLY A 230 -6.06 -12.26 2.74
CA GLY A 230 -5.83 -12.83 4.08
C GLY A 230 -5.60 -11.79 5.19
N ALA A 231 -5.35 -10.52 4.83
CA ALA A 231 -5.20 -9.40 5.77
C ALA A 231 -6.27 -8.32 5.52
N PHE A 232 -7.51 -8.76 5.27
CA PHE A 232 -8.72 -7.94 5.11
C PHE A 232 -8.77 -6.99 3.90
N ALA A 233 -7.96 -7.24 2.86
CA ALA A 233 -8.36 -6.84 1.52
C ALA A 233 -9.76 -7.40 1.20
N THR A 234 -10.51 -6.73 0.33
CA THR A 234 -11.85 -7.22 -0.10
C THR A 234 -12.04 -7.23 -1.61
N ILE A 235 -11.06 -6.77 -2.37
CA ILE A 235 -11.06 -6.77 -3.84
C ILE A 235 -9.73 -7.37 -4.30
N ASN A 236 -9.77 -8.29 -5.27
CA ASN A 236 -8.56 -8.85 -5.89
C ASN A 236 -8.21 -8.09 -7.18
N HIS A 237 -7.94 -6.80 -7.05
CA HIS A 237 -7.41 -5.91 -8.07
C HIS A 237 -6.53 -4.93 -7.29
N LEU A 238 -5.25 -4.83 -7.63
CA LEU A 238 -4.27 -4.02 -6.92
C LEU A 238 -4.78 -2.61 -6.64
N HIS A 239 -4.84 -2.28 -5.36
CA HIS A 239 -5.15 -0.94 -4.89
C HIS A 239 -4.50 -0.66 -3.54
N PHE A 240 -4.19 0.61 -3.34
CA PHE A 240 -3.90 1.21 -2.05
C PHE A 240 -5.10 2.06 -1.62
N GLN A 241 -5.33 2.16 -0.32
CA GLN A 241 -6.33 3.06 0.25
C GLN A 241 -5.62 4.26 0.84
N ALA A 242 -6.20 5.44 0.80
CA ALA A 242 -5.64 6.60 1.47
C ALA A 242 -6.73 7.47 2.07
N TYR A 243 -6.49 8.11 3.20
CA TYR A 243 -7.37 9.15 3.75
C TYR A 243 -6.62 10.10 4.68
N TYR A 244 -7.31 11.15 5.07
CA TYR A 244 -6.82 12.17 5.99
C TYR A 244 -7.33 11.93 7.39
N LEU A 245 -6.45 11.90 8.38
CA LEU A 245 -6.87 12.00 9.77
C LEU A 245 -5.85 12.85 10.52
N ALA A 246 -6.30 14.02 10.98
CA ALA A 246 -5.49 15.05 11.64
C ALA A 246 -5.10 14.67 13.08
N LEU A 247 -4.79 13.39 13.30
CA LEU A 247 -4.29 12.82 14.55
C LEU A 247 -3.13 11.87 14.23
N PRO A 248 -2.07 11.84 15.05
CA PRO A 248 -1.04 10.80 14.93
C PRO A 248 -1.63 9.45 15.31
N PHE A 249 -1.37 8.44 14.48
CA PHE A 249 -1.80 7.09 14.76
C PHE A 249 -0.98 6.52 15.94
N PRO A 250 -1.58 5.68 16.81
CA PRO A 250 -0.86 5.01 17.89
C PRO A 250 0.44 4.33 17.45
N ILE A 251 0.44 3.69 16.28
CA ILE A 251 1.63 3.00 15.77
C ILE A 251 2.79 3.95 15.47
N GLU A 252 2.50 5.19 15.05
CA GLU A 252 3.51 6.22 14.71
C GLU A 252 4.23 6.75 15.96
N LYS A 253 3.58 6.63 17.12
CA LYS A 253 4.13 7.02 18.42
C LYS A 253 4.89 5.88 19.11
N ALA A 254 4.73 4.65 18.63
CA ALA A 254 5.30 3.49 19.29
C ALA A 254 6.84 3.49 19.16
N PRO A 255 7.56 3.13 20.24
CA PRO A 255 9.02 3.10 20.21
C PRO A 255 9.52 2.06 19.20
N THR A 256 10.68 2.34 18.61
CA THR A 256 11.31 1.46 17.63
C THR A 256 12.74 1.14 18.05
N LYS A 257 13.24 -0.02 17.62
CA LYS A 257 14.65 -0.41 17.77
C LYS A 257 15.22 -0.79 16.43
N LYS A 258 16.27 -0.09 16.00
CA LYS A 258 17.01 -0.43 14.79
C LYS A 258 17.60 -1.84 14.88
N ILE A 259 17.41 -2.63 13.82
CA ILE A 259 17.90 -4.00 13.72
C ILE A 259 18.81 -4.24 12.51
N ALA A 260 18.72 -3.42 11.46
CA ALA A 260 19.63 -3.49 10.31
C ALA A 260 19.76 -2.13 9.60
N ASN A 261 20.83 -1.99 8.80
CA ASN A 261 20.94 -0.97 7.76
C ASN A 261 21.30 -1.67 6.46
N LEU A 262 20.66 -1.27 5.37
CA LEU A 262 20.90 -1.76 4.02
C LEU A 262 21.93 -0.89 3.29
N ALA A 263 22.52 -1.41 2.22
CA ALA A 263 23.55 -0.69 1.46
C ALA A 263 23.03 0.62 0.84
N GLY A 264 21.73 0.70 0.54
CA GLY A 264 21.04 1.89 0.03
C GLY A 264 20.68 2.93 1.09
N GLY A 265 21.17 2.83 2.33
CA GLY A 265 20.89 3.79 3.40
C GLY A 265 19.53 3.60 4.10
N VAL A 266 18.78 2.55 3.73
CA VAL A 266 17.51 2.17 4.38
C VAL A 266 17.79 1.55 5.74
N LYS A 267 17.09 2.02 6.77
CA LYS A 267 17.11 1.44 8.11
C LYS A 267 15.91 0.53 8.27
N ILE A 268 16.15 -0.65 8.83
CA ILE A 268 15.08 -1.56 9.26
C ILE A 268 15.04 -1.53 10.77
N LEU A 269 13.89 -1.16 11.32
CA LEU A 269 13.63 -1.13 12.75
C LEU A 269 12.53 -2.14 13.10
N LYS A 270 12.57 -2.60 14.35
CA LYS A 270 11.52 -3.41 14.97
C LYS A 270 10.63 -2.51 15.81
N LEU A 271 9.32 -2.66 15.65
CA LEU A 271 8.33 -1.99 16.51
C LEU A 271 8.35 -2.59 17.93
N LEU A 272 8.36 -1.74 18.94
CA LEU A 272 8.37 -2.11 20.36
C LEU A 272 7.12 -1.60 21.06
N ASN A 273 6.74 -2.26 22.15
CA ASN A 273 5.63 -1.88 23.03
C ASN A 273 4.31 -1.60 22.30
N TYR A 274 4.06 -2.29 21.19
CA TYR A 274 2.82 -2.21 20.41
C TYR A 274 2.21 -3.62 20.31
N PRO A 275 0.87 -3.79 20.28
CA PRO A 275 0.26 -5.13 20.36
C PRO A 275 0.57 -5.98 19.12
N VAL A 276 0.80 -5.34 17.98
CA VAL A 276 1.16 -6.00 16.72
C VAL A 276 2.66 -5.94 16.51
N ARG A 277 3.28 -7.08 16.23
CA ARG A 277 4.70 -7.16 15.86
C ARG A 277 4.87 -6.73 14.40
N GLY A 278 5.80 -5.80 14.17
CA GLY A 278 6.05 -5.28 12.83
C GLY A 278 7.45 -4.72 12.66
N PHE A 279 7.71 -4.37 11.41
CA PHE A 279 8.91 -3.68 10.98
C PHE A 279 8.58 -2.25 10.60
N VAL A 280 9.55 -1.36 10.80
CA VAL A 280 9.51 0.01 10.30
C VAL A 280 10.70 0.20 9.36
N PHE A 281 10.43 0.71 8.17
CA PHE A 281 11.43 1.06 7.18
C PHE A 281 11.45 2.58 7.03
N GLU A 282 12.64 3.16 7.07
CA GLU A 282 12.86 4.60 6.91
C GLU A 282 14.25 4.87 6.30
N GLY A 283 14.46 6.07 5.78
CA GLY A 283 15.71 6.46 5.15
C GLY A 283 15.79 6.01 3.69
N GLY A 284 16.98 5.63 3.24
CA GLY A 284 17.28 5.46 1.81
C GLY A 284 18.01 6.69 1.25
N HIS A 285 18.92 6.49 0.28
CA HIS A 285 19.51 7.60 -0.47
C HIS A 285 18.53 8.17 -1.50
N THR A 286 17.62 7.32 -1.96
CA THR A 286 16.54 7.62 -2.90
C THR A 286 15.24 6.99 -2.41
N PRO A 287 14.06 7.50 -2.81
CA PRO A 287 12.79 6.84 -2.52
C PRO A 287 12.71 5.42 -3.09
N GLU A 288 13.41 5.15 -4.20
CA GLU A 288 13.54 3.83 -4.81
C GLU A 288 14.24 2.84 -3.87
N ASP A 289 15.28 3.25 -3.15
CA ASP A 289 15.95 2.38 -2.16
C ASP A 289 14.94 1.90 -1.10
N LEU A 290 14.13 2.83 -0.59
CA LEU A 290 13.11 2.55 0.42
C LEU A 290 11.97 1.70 -0.14
N ALA A 291 11.46 2.06 -1.33
CA ALA A 291 10.43 1.32 -2.02
C ALA A 291 10.86 -0.13 -2.25
N ASN A 292 12.05 -0.33 -2.81
CA ASN A 292 12.59 -1.64 -3.13
C ASN A 292 12.77 -2.51 -1.88
N ALA A 293 13.34 -1.96 -0.81
CA ALA A 293 13.52 -2.70 0.44
C ALA A 293 12.19 -3.19 1.01
N VAL A 294 11.15 -2.34 0.99
CA VAL A 294 9.82 -2.71 1.49
C VAL A 294 9.13 -3.68 0.54
N SER A 295 9.17 -3.44 -0.78
CA SER A 295 8.51 -4.30 -1.74
C SER A 295 9.14 -5.69 -1.78
N GLU A 296 10.46 -5.84 -1.60
CA GLU A 296 11.11 -7.14 -1.42
C GLU A 296 10.59 -7.88 -0.19
N ALA A 297 10.45 -7.20 0.95
CA ALA A 297 9.87 -7.79 2.14
C ALA A 297 8.42 -8.24 1.90
N CYS A 298 7.61 -7.42 1.23
CA CYS A 298 6.23 -7.75 0.86
C CYS A 298 6.15 -8.94 -0.12
N ILE A 299 7.03 -8.98 -1.12
CA ILE A 299 7.13 -10.05 -2.11
C ILE A 299 7.49 -11.37 -1.42
N CYS A 300 8.43 -11.34 -0.47
CA CYS A 300 8.77 -12.49 0.35
C CYS A 300 7.56 -12.99 1.16
N LEU A 301 6.82 -12.09 1.82
CA LEU A 301 5.63 -12.45 2.59
C LEU A 301 4.53 -13.09 1.71
N GLN A 302 4.20 -12.48 0.57
CA GLN A 302 3.15 -12.99 -0.32
C GLN A 302 3.54 -14.34 -0.97
N GLN A 303 4.81 -14.57 -1.29
CA GLN A 303 5.30 -15.84 -1.81
C GLN A 303 5.26 -16.96 -0.75
N ASN A 304 5.47 -16.61 0.53
CA ASN A 304 5.38 -17.53 1.65
C ASN A 304 3.96 -17.64 2.24
N ASN A 305 2.95 -17.08 1.55
CA ASN A 305 1.55 -17.09 1.97
C ASN A 305 1.30 -16.50 3.37
N ILE A 306 2.07 -15.48 3.75
CA ILE A 306 1.92 -14.77 5.03
C ILE A 306 1.11 -13.51 4.78
N PRO A 307 -0.10 -13.36 5.35
CA PRO A 307 -0.88 -12.13 5.22
C PRO A 307 -0.21 -10.95 5.90
N PHE A 308 -0.36 -9.75 5.34
CA PHE A 308 0.24 -8.54 5.89
C PHE A 308 -0.52 -7.27 5.51
N ASN A 309 -0.27 -6.22 6.31
CA ASN A 309 -0.69 -4.86 6.02
C ASN A 309 0.55 -3.97 5.89
N VAL A 310 0.39 -2.89 5.13
CA VAL A 310 1.37 -1.81 5.06
C VAL A 310 0.69 -0.50 5.42
N LEU A 311 1.36 0.34 6.20
CA LEU A 311 1.02 1.75 6.37
C LEU A 311 2.19 2.60 5.88
N ILE A 312 1.94 3.48 4.93
CA ILE A 312 2.86 4.54 4.50
C ILE A 312 2.41 5.82 5.20
N SER A 313 3.34 6.44 5.94
CA SER A 313 3.09 7.58 6.81
C SER A 313 4.19 8.63 6.65
N ASP A 314 4.01 9.77 7.31
CA ASP A 314 4.98 10.88 7.35
C ASP A 314 5.46 11.28 5.95
N CYS A 315 4.52 11.56 5.04
CA CYS A 315 4.78 11.93 3.65
C CYS A 315 5.64 10.90 2.90
N GLY A 316 5.50 9.61 3.21
CA GLY A 316 6.25 8.53 2.56
C GLY A 316 7.61 8.21 3.19
N ARG A 317 8.00 8.90 4.28
CA ARG A 317 9.30 8.69 4.93
C ARG A 317 9.33 7.49 5.88
N GLN A 318 8.18 7.07 6.38
CA GLN A 318 8.08 5.98 7.35
C GLN A 318 7.05 4.95 6.88
N ILE A 319 7.50 3.71 6.73
CA ILE A 319 6.67 2.60 6.27
C ILE A 319 6.63 1.50 7.33
N PHE A 320 5.42 1.15 7.75
CA PHE A 320 5.16 0.05 8.67
C PHE A 320 4.76 -1.19 7.88
N LEU A 321 5.45 -2.31 8.10
CA LEU A 321 5.09 -3.61 7.56
C LEU A 321 4.66 -4.54 8.70
N LEU A 322 3.42 -5.02 8.61
CA LEU A 322 2.75 -5.72 9.70
C LEU A 322 2.23 -7.09 9.22
N PRO A 323 3.03 -8.14 9.33
CA PRO A 323 2.56 -9.51 9.15
C PRO A 323 1.48 -9.84 10.19
N GLN A 324 0.40 -10.50 9.78
CA GLN A 324 -0.70 -10.87 10.66
C GLN A 324 -1.29 -12.25 10.37
N CYS A 325 -2.03 -12.80 11.33
CA CYS A 325 -2.67 -14.12 11.21
C CYS A 325 -4.14 -14.15 11.66
N TYR A 326 -4.81 -12.99 11.79
CA TYR A 326 -6.16 -12.95 12.39
C TYR A 326 -7.20 -13.74 11.59
N ALA A 327 -7.21 -13.61 10.26
CA ALA A 327 -8.16 -14.33 9.41
C ALA A 327 -7.98 -15.86 9.46
N GLU A 328 -6.74 -16.33 9.59
CA GLU A 328 -6.41 -17.74 9.79
C GLU A 328 -6.92 -18.22 11.14
N LYS A 329 -6.60 -17.50 12.24
CA LYS A 329 -7.13 -17.80 13.58
C LYS A 329 -8.65 -17.85 13.62
N GLN A 330 -9.32 -16.91 12.96
CA GLN A 330 -10.79 -16.91 12.84
C GLN A 330 -11.30 -18.19 12.18
N ALA A 331 -10.64 -18.65 11.12
CA ALA A 331 -11.04 -19.85 10.41
C ALA A 331 -10.71 -21.15 11.17
N LEU A 332 -9.69 -21.13 12.02
CA LEU A 332 -9.33 -22.22 12.94
C LEU A 332 -10.19 -22.23 14.22
N GLY A 333 -11.01 -21.20 14.46
CA GLY A 333 -11.84 -21.08 15.66
C GLY A 333 -11.07 -20.69 16.92
N GLU A 334 -9.88 -20.11 16.76
CA GLU A 334 -8.99 -19.72 17.85
C GLU A 334 -9.33 -18.34 18.44
N VAL A 335 -10.13 -17.54 17.72
CA VAL A 335 -10.57 -16.21 18.16
C VAL A 335 -11.79 -16.34 19.08
N SER A 336 -11.74 -15.64 20.22
CA SER A 336 -12.84 -15.66 21.20
C SER A 336 -14.16 -15.13 20.63
N ALA A 337 -15.27 -15.67 21.12
CA ALA A 337 -16.62 -15.24 20.70
C ALA A 337 -16.87 -13.75 20.95
N GLU A 338 -16.32 -13.19 22.03
CA GLU A 338 -16.40 -11.77 22.36
C GLU A 338 -15.76 -10.90 21.26
N LEU A 339 -14.56 -11.25 20.80
CA LEU A 339 -13.88 -10.50 19.74
C LEU A 339 -14.60 -10.66 18.40
N LEU A 340 -15.10 -11.86 18.09
CA LEU A 340 -15.89 -12.09 16.88
C LEU A 340 -17.17 -11.26 16.85
N ASP A 341 -17.81 -11.05 18.00
CA ASP A 341 -19.05 -10.29 18.15
C ASP A 341 -18.85 -8.78 17.89
N THR A 342 -17.65 -8.24 18.12
CA THR A 342 -17.30 -6.86 17.71
C THR A 342 -17.36 -6.68 16.18
N GLN A 343 -17.20 -7.78 15.44
CA GLN A 343 -17.09 -7.82 13.99
C GLN A 343 -15.98 -6.93 13.42
N VAL A 344 -15.03 -6.46 14.21
CA VAL A 344 -13.92 -5.63 13.72
C VAL A 344 -13.03 -6.50 12.82
N ASN A 345 -12.72 -5.96 11.64
CA ASN A 345 -11.81 -6.58 10.69
C ASN A 345 -10.50 -5.78 10.74
N PRO A 346 -9.43 -6.29 11.36
CA PRO A 346 -8.21 -5.54 11.60
C PRO A 346 -7.39 -5.40 10.32
N ALA A 347 -7.75 -4.43 9.48
CA ALA A 347 -7.02 -4.04 8.28
C ALA A 347 -5.94 -3.00 8.65
N ALA A 348 -5.29 -2.42 7.63
CA ALA A 348 -4.19 -1.47 7.78
C ALA A 348 -4.51 -0.26 8.69
N TRP A 349 -5.79 0.11 8.82
CA TRP A 349 -6.20 1.24 9.66
C TRP A 349 -6.31 0.84 11.13
N GLU A 350 -7.03 -0.24 11.41
CA GLU A 350 -7.25 -0.73 12.78
C GLU A 350 -5.94 -1.23 13.39
N ILE A 351 -5.13 -1.96 12.62
CA ILE A 351 -3.85 -2.48 13.11
C ILE A 351 -2.87 -1.35 13.46
N SER A 352 -3.01 -0.21 12.78
CA SER A 352 -2.21 1.00 13.03
C SER A 352 -2.80 1.89 14.14
N GLY A 353 -3.97 1.52 14.67
CA GLY A 353 -4.57 2.11 15.87
C GLY A 353 -5.75 3.06 15.62
N HIS A 354 -6.25 3.14 14.39
CA HIS A 354 -7.55 3.74 14.07
C HIS A 354 -8.64 2.67 14.06
N MET A 355 -9.29 2.48 15.20
CA MET A 355 -10.31 1.47 15.45
C MET A 355 -11.66 1.88 14.85
N VAL A 356 -11.98 1.35 13.68
CA VAL A 356 -13.29 1.55 13.02
C VAL A 356 -14.32 0.58 13.58
N LEU A 357 -15.12 1.05 14.52
CA LEU A 357 -16.12 0.30 15.27
C LEU A 357 -17.47 0.31 14.56
N LYS A 358 -18.21 -0.79 14.69
CA LYS A 358 -19.46 -1.03 13.93
C LYS A 358 -20.73 -0.85 14.75
N ARG A 359 -20.62 -0.80 16.08
CA ARG A 359 -21.74 -0.77 17.02
C ARG A 359 -21.53 0.36 18.02
N LYS A 360 -22.58 1.12 18.32
CA LYS A 360 -22.54 2.18 19.33
C LYS A 360 -22.03 1.68 20.69
N LYS A 361 -22.43 0.48 21.11
CA LYS A 361 -21.94 -0.16 22.35
C LYS A 361 -20.41 -0.26 22.39
N ASP A 362 -19.80 -0.81 21.35
CA ASP A 362 -18.34 -1.00 21.31
C ASP A 362 -17.60 0.35 21.32
N TYR A 363 -18.19 1.38 20.70
CA TYR A 363 -17.66 2.74 20.71
C TYR A 363 -17.76 3.39 22.09
N ASP A 364 -18.91 3.30 22.74
CA ASP A 364 -19.12 3.89 24.07
C ASP A 364 -18.22 3.22 25.12
N GLU A 365 -18.07 1.90 25.05
CA GLU A 365 -17.23 1.07 25.93
C GLU A 365 -15.77 0.94 25.46
N ALA A 366 -15.36 1.69 24.43
CA ALA A 366 -14.02 1.61 23.85
C ALA A 366 -12.94 1.95 24.90
N SER A 367 -11.96 1.06 25.05
CA SER A 367 -10.83 1.21 25.98
C SER A 367 -9.54 0.69 25.35
N GLU A 368 -8.39 1.15 25.85
CA GLU A 368 -7.09 0.67 25.36
C GLU A 368 -6.94 -0.83 25.58
N ALA A 369 -7.44 -1.37 26.69
CA ALA A 369 -7.42 -2.80 26.96
C ALA A 369 -8.19 -3.60 25.90
N ASN A 370 -9.31 -3.08 25.41
CA ASN A 370 -10.10 -3.72 24.36
C ASN A 370 -9.37 -3.67 23.01
N ALA A 371 -8.83 -2.51 22.64
CA ALA A 371 -8.05 -2.35 21.41
C ALA A 371 -6.80 -3.24 21.42
N TRP A 372 -6.04 -3.22 22.52
CA TRP A 372 -4.85 -4.03 22.72
C TRP A 372 -5.15 -5.52 22.59
N ARG A 373 -6.19 -5.99 23.26
CA ARG A 373 -6.61 -7.39 23.25
C ARG A 373 -6.98 -7.87 21.85
N LEU A 374 -7.73 -7.07 21.09
CA LEU A 374 -8.02 -7.37 19.69
C LEU A 374 -6.74 -7.43 18.86
N LEU A 375 -5.89 -6.41 18.94
CA LEU A 375 -4.68 -6.32 18.11
C LEU A 375 -3.62 -7.37 18.48
N ALA A 376 -3.56 -7.80 19.74
CA ALA A 376 -2.71 -8.90 20.16
C ALA A 376 -3.11 -10.22 19.50
N GLU A 377 -4.40 -10.43 19.22
CA GLU A 377 -4.85 -11.61 18.45
C GLU A 377 -4.43 -11.55 16.98
N VAL A 378 -4.27 -10.35 16.43
CA VAL A 378 -3.83 -10.14 15.03
C VAL A 378 -2.36 -10.48 14.85
N SER A 379 -1.59 -10.20 15.89
CA SER A 379 -0.14 -10.32 15.93
C SER A 379 0.33 -11.77 15.76
N LEU A 380 1.46 -11.96 15.07
CA LEU A 380 2.17 -13.23 15.07
C LEU A 380 2.73 -13.55 16.46
N SER A 381 2.87 -14.84 16.77
CA SER A 381 3.64 -15.28 17.93
C SER A 381 5.09 -14.77 17.84
N GLN A 382 5.80 -14.73 18.97
CA GLN A 382 7.18 -14.27 19.00
C GLN A 382 8.10 -15.16 18.13
N GLU A 383 7.87 -16.47 18.17
CA GLU A 383 8.60 -17.49 17.41
C GLU A 383 8.31 -17.33 15.92
N ARG A 384 7.02 -17.26 15.55
CA ARG A 384 6.64 -17.09 14.14
C ARG A 384 7.14 -15.77 13.57
N PHE A 385 7.11 -14.69 14.36
CA PHE A 385 7.67 -13.40 13.93
C PHE A 385 9.19 -13.47 13.70
N GLN A 386 9.93 -14.25 14.49
CA GLN A 386 11.37 -14.46 14.26
C GLN A 386 11.64 -15.24 12.97
N GLU A 387 10.87 -16.29 12.70
CA GLU A 387 10.95 -17.03 11.43
C GLU A 387 10.68 -16.11 10.24
N VAL A 388 9.59 -15.34 10.29
CA VAL A 388 9.24 -14.38 9.24
C VAL A 388 10.31 -13.29 9.10
N SER A 389 10.90 -12.82 10.20
CA SER A 389 12.03 -11.90 10.17
C SER A 389 13.19 -12.49 9.36
N ALA A 390 13.57 -13.74 9.64
CA ALA A 390 14.67 -14.41 8.95
C ALA A 390 14.39 -14.56 7.44
N LEU A 391 13.16 -14.92 7.05
CA LEU A 391 12.75 -15.01 5.65
C LEU A 391 12.88 -13.65 4.93
N ILE A 392 12.41 -12.57 5.55
CA ILE A 392 12.52 -11.21 4.98
C ILE A 392 13.98 -10.81 4.81
N PHE A 393 14.81 -11.00 5.84
CA PHE A 393 16.24 -10.66 5.77
C PHE A 393 16.99 -11.46 4.71
N GLN A 394 16.67 -12.75 4.56
CA GLN A 394 17.26 -13.58 3.51
C GLN A 394 16.87 -13.11 2.11
N ALA A 395 15.61 -12.72 1.90
CA ALA A 395 15.13 -12.22 0.62
C ALA A 395 15.82 -10.91 0.24
N ILE A 396 15.84 -9.93 1.16
CA ILE A 396 16.50 -8.64 0.93
C ILE A 396 18.00 -8.82 0.63
N ALA A 397 18.70 -9.64 1.42
CA ALA A 397 20.13 -9.90 1.21
C ALA A 397 20.42 -10.57 -0.15
N SER A 398 19.55 -11.48 -0.59
CA SER A 398 19.71 -12.16 -1.88
C SER A 398 19.63 -11.18 -3.05
N VAL A 399 18.78 -10.16 -2.96
CA VAL A 399 18.68 -9.11 -3.98
C VAL A 399 19.87 -8.16 -3.94
N GLU A 400 20.34 -7.76 -2.75
CA GLU A 400 21.55 -6.93 -2.63
C GLU A 400 22.79 -7.62 -3.22
N MET A 401 22.91 -8.95 -3.08
CA MET A 401 23.99 -9.73 -3.69
C MET A 401 23.86 -9.82 -5.21
N ASN A 402 22.64 -9.97 -5.72
CA ASN A 402 22.37 -10.01 -7.17
C ASN A 402 22.52 -8.65 -7.87
N VAL A 403 22.42 -7.54 -7.13
CA VAL A 403 22.72 -6.18 -7.63
C VAL A 403 24.25 -5.91 -7.62
N LYS A 404 25.05 -6.70 -6.88
CA LYS A 404 26.52 -6.62 -6.86
C LYS A 404 27.22 -7.71 -7.71
N PRO A 405 26.95 -7.76 -9.02
CA PRO A 405 28.04 -8.11 -9.94
C PRO A 405 28.01 -7.25 -11.21
N GLN A 406 28.91 -6.26 -11.30
CA GLN A 406 29.42 -5.72 -12.57
C GLN A 406 30.87 -5.21 -12.41
N CYS A 407 31.77 -5.94 -13.05
CA CYS A 407 33.17 -5.72 -13.45
C CYS A 407 34.04 -4.71 -12.68
N LEU A 408 35.01 -5.24 -11.91
CA LEU A 408 36.35 -4.66 -11.87
C LEU A 408 37.04 -5.06 -13.18
N GLU A 409 37.06 -4.16 -14.16
CA GLU A 409 38.07 -4.25 -15.22
C GLU A 409 39.42 -3.93 -14.58
N GLU A 410 40.32 -4.91 -14.58
CA GLU A 410 41.73 -4.70 -14.29
C GLU A 410 42.31 -3.76 -15.36
N VAL A 411 42.64 -2.54 -14.94
CA VAL A 411 43.42 -1.61 -15.76
C VAL A 411 44.88 -2.02 -15.66
N ASP A 412 45.30 -2.92 -16.54
CA ASP A 412 46.72 -3.18 -16.75
C ASP A 412 47.35 -1.99 -17.48
N ALA A 413 48.31 -1.37 -16.79
CA ALA A 413 49.04 -0.21 -17.26
C ALA A 413 49.93 -0.56 -18.46
N VAL A 414 49.73 0.17 -19.56
CA VAL A 414 50.66 0.21 -20.69
C VAL A 414 51.88 1.06 -20.31
N SER A 415 53.06 0.44 -20.27
CA SER A 415 54.31 1.16 -20.51
C SER A 415 55.05 0.55 -21.69
N SER A 416 55.25 1.39 -22.69
CA SER A 416 55.99 1.25 -23.94
C SER A 416 57.33 0.49 -23.85
N SER A 417 57.66 -0.29 -24.89
CA SER A 417 58.64 0.09 -25.93
C SER A 417 59.32 -1.12 -26.60
N THR A 418 59.39 -1.05 -27.93
CA THR A 418 60.42 -1.62 -28.85
C THR A 418 60.72 -3.13 -28.89
N GLN A 419 60.38 -3.74 -30.04
CA GLN A 419 61.08 -4.89 -30.66
C GLN A 419 62.61 -4.64 -30.75
N PRO A 420 63.51 -5.65 -30.89
CA PRO A 420 63.34 -6.90 -31.68
C PRO A 420 64.04 -8.17 -31.14
N ALA A 421 63.79 -9.34 -31.76
CA ALA A 421 64.82 -10.28 -32.28
C ALA A 421 64.25 -11.68 -32.58
N MET A 422 64.85 -12.28 -33.61
CA MET A 422 64.54 -13.56 -34.23
C MET A 422 65.18 -14.79 -33.54
N VAL A 423 64.47 -15.92 -33.62
CA VAL A 423 64.94 -17.30 -33.92
C VAL A 423 65.95 -17.99 -32.99
N ALA A 424 65.53 -19.14 -32.44
CA ALA A 424 66.12 -20.50 -32.59
C ALA A 424 65.98 -21.33 -31.30
N GLY A 425 65.73 -22.63 -31.44
CA GLY A 425 66.29 -23.61 -30.50
C GLY A 425 65.29 -24.58 -29.87
N SER A 426 65.10 -25.70 -30.54
CA SER A 426 64.70 -27.01 -30.00
C SER A 426 65.42 -27.40 -28.69
N GLN A 427 64.74 -28.11 -27.78
CA GLN A 427 65.01 -29.54 -27.55
C GLN A 427 64.09 -30.16 -26.48
N GLU A 428 63.72 -31.39 -26.78
CA GLU A 428 63.02 -32.38 -25.97
C GLU A 428 63.84 -32.83 -24.74
N CYS A 429 63.13 -33.29 -23.70
CA CYS A 429 63.39 -34.53 -22.95
C CYS A 429 62.25 -34.71 -21.93
N LEU A 430 61.37 -35.72 -22.01
CA LEU A 430 61.58 -37.12 -21.56
C LEU A 430 62.06 -37.18 -20.09
N VAL A 431 61.55 -38.01 -19.16
CA VAL A 431 60.44 -38.98 -19.08
C VAL A 431 60.52 -39.57 -17.65
N LEU A 432 59.39 -40.05 -17.09
CA LEU A 432 59.27 -41.00 -15.94
C LEU A 432 59.87 -40.55 -14.59
N GLN A 433 59.20 -40.54 -13.45
CA GLN A 433 58.03 -41.26 -12.92
C GLN A 433 57.11 -40.33 -12.15
#